data_AF-A0A816NXS4-F1
#
_entry.id   AF-A0A816NXS4-F1
#
_cell.length_a   1.000
_cell.length_b   1.000
_cell.length_c   1.000
_cell.angle_alpha   90.00
_cell.angle_beta   90.00
_cell.angle_gamma   90.00
#
_symmetry.space_group_name_H-M   'P 1'
#
loop_
_entity.id
_entity.type
_entity.pdbx_description
1 polymer ?
#
loop_
_entity_poly.entity_id
_entity_poly.type
_entity_poly.pdbx_seq_one_letter_code
_entity_poly.pdbx_strand_id
1 'polypeptide(L)'
;AAEEDISKSIYEFLYPRKEELPNDKEMTIFDHLEELRERIFVSVLAVGGAITGYFAFSKNLIVFLEAPVKTQGVRFLDLAPGKFFFTTLKVSGYCGLLLGSPLILYEIIAFVHPGLLTRAERRFLGPIVFGSSLLFYAGLAFSYWVLTPAALNFFVN
;
A
#
# COMPACT_ATOMS: atom_id res chain seq x y z
N ALA A 1 -56.35 20.09 7.08
CA ALA A 1 -55.24 20.87 7.67
C ALA A 1 -54.21 19.97 8.36
N ALA A 2 -54.51 19.35 9.51
CA ALA A 2 -53.55 18.51 10.23
C ALA A 2 -53.18 17.20 9.49
N GLU A 3 -54.13 16.61 8.77
CA GLU A 3 -53.94 15.33 8.06
C GLU A 3 -53.07 15.47 6.79
N GLU A 4 -53.15 16.63 6.11
CA GLU A 4 -52.28 16.97 4.98
C GLU A 4 -50.83 17.18 5.40
N ASP A 5 -50.60 17.74 6.59
CA ASP A 5 -49.26 18.03 7.11
C ASP A 5 -48.53 16.74 7.51
N ILE A 6 -49.26 15.79 8.11
CA ILE A 6 -48.76 14.45 8.42
C ILE A 6 -48.43 13.70 7.13
N SER A 7 -49.31 13.77 6.13
CA SER A 7 -49.06 13.15 4.82
C SER A 7 -47.81 13.74 4.18
N LYS A 8 -47.66 15.07 4.15
CA LYS A 8 -46.48 15.75 3.62
C LYS A 8 -45.20 15.36 4.34
N SER A 9 -45.22 15.30 5.67
CA SER A 9 -44.09 14.87 6.49
C SER A 9 -43.70 13.41 6.21
N ILE A 10 -44.68 12.51 6.08
CA ILE A 10 -44.43 11.11 5.71
C ILE A 10 -43.90 11.02 4.26
N TYR A 11 -44.41 11.81 3.33
CA TYR A 11 -43.90 11.88 1.96
C TYR A 11 -42.46 12.41 1.91
N GLU A 12 -42.13 13.44 2.68
CA GLU A 12 -40.79 14.04 2.73
C GLU A 12 -39.79 13.12 3.46
N PHE A 13 -40.26 12.31 4.42
CA PHE A 13 -39.48 11.27 5.09
C PHE A 13 -39.23 10.04 4.20
N LEU A 14 -40.23 9.59 3.44
CA LEU A 14 -40.11 8.44 2.52
C LEU A 14 -39.38 8.80 1.21
N TYR A 15 -39.46 10.07 0.79
CA TYR A 15 -38.83 10.60 -0.42
C TYR A 15 -38.04 11.88 -0.09
N PRO A 16 -36.89 11.77 0.60
CA PRO A 16 -36.03 12.91 0.85
C PRO A 16 -35.62 13.56 -0.47
N ARG A 17 -35.59 14.90 -0.51
CA ARG A 17 -35.18 15.67 -1.69
C ARG A 17 -33.79 15.22 -2.12
N LYS A 18 -33.55 15.10 -3.44
CA LYS A 18 -32.28 14.62 -4.01
C LYS A 18 -31.03 15.38 -3.54
N GLU A 19 -31.21 16.58 -2.98
CA GLU A 19 -30.15 17.40 -2.37
C GLU A 19 -29.66 16.87 -1.00
N GLU A 20 -30.44 16.04 -0.31
CA GLU A 20 -30.08 15.37 0.96
C GLU A 20 -29.57 13.94 0.78
N LEU A 21 -29.69 13.39 -0.43
CA LEU A 21 -28.94 12.19 -0.77
C LEU A 21 -27.46 12.56 -0.72
N PRO A 22 -26.62 11.80 0.01
CA PRO A 22 -25.18 12.00 -0.04
C PRO A 22 -24.79 12.07 -1.49
N ASN A 23 -23.98 13.06 -1.87
CA ASN A 23 -23.43 13.21 -3.21
C ASN A 23 -22.66 11.93 -3.60
N ASP A 24 -23.39 10.89 -3.99
CA ASP A 24 -22.97 9.85 -4.90
C ASP A 24 -22.74 10.63 -6.18
N LYS A 25 -21.53 11.18 -6.24
CA LYS A 25 -20.99 11.75 -7.44
C LYS A 25 -21.09 10.60 -8.43
N GLU A 26 -22.11 10.61 -9.29
CA GLU A 26 -22.22 9.66 -10.38
C GLU A 26 -20.98 9.89 -11.24
N MET A 27 -19.93 9.14 -10.96
CA MET A 27 -18.66 9.28 -11.67
C MET A 27 -18.85 8.61 -13.01
N THR A 28 -18.58 9.35 -14.07
CA THR A 28 -18.51 8.75 -15.40
C THR A 28 -17.29 7.83 -15.45
N ILE A 29 -17.28 6.85 -16.36
CA ILE A 29 -16.10 5.99 -16.58
C ILE A 29 -14.85 6.82 -16.88
N PHE A 30 -15.02 7.97 -17.55
CA PHE A 30 -13.94 8.92 -17.80
C PHE A 30 -13.41 9.54 -16.49
N ASP A 31 -14.27 9.94 -15.57
CA ASP A 31 -13.84 10.45 -14.26
C ASP A 31 -13.06 9.41 -13.45
N HIS A 32 -13.46 8.14 -13.53
CA HIS A 32 -12.74 7.04 -12.87
C HIS A 32 -11.36 6.79 -13.48
N LEU A 33 -11.22 6.89 -14.81
CA LEU A 33 -9.93 6.78 -15.51
C LEU A 33 -9.00 7.98 -15.22
N GLU A 34 -9.55 9.19 -15.09
CA GLU A 34 -8.80 10.38 -14.70
C GLU A 34 -8.20 10.20 -13.29
N GLU A 35 -9.01 9.69 -12.36
CA GLU A 35 -8.56 9.38 -10.99
C GLU A 35 -7.47 8.29 -10.97
N LEU A 36 -7.61 7.24 -11.80
CA LEU A 36 -6.57 6.22 -11.94
C LEU A 36 -5.23 6.84 -12.36
N ARG A 37 -5.25 7.75 -13.35
CA ARG A 37 -4.03 8.39 -13.86
C ARG A 37 -3.33 9.19 -12.77
N GLU A 38 -4.07 10.00 -12.03
CA GLU A 38 -3.52 10.81 -10.94
C GLU A 38 -2.93 9.93 -9.83
N ARG A 39 -3.65 8.89 -9.41
CA ARG A 39 -3.19 7.96 -8.36
C ARG A 39 -1.96 7.15 -8.77
N ILE A 40 -1.89 6.71 -10.03
CA ILE A 40 -0.69 6.06 -10.57
C ILE A 40 0.49 7.03 -10.51
N PHE A 41 0.30 8.29 -10.91
CA PHE A 41 1.39 9.27 -10.89
C PHE A 41 1.90 9.53 -9.46
N VAL A 42 0.98 9.69 -8.50
CA VAL A 42 1.33 9.86 -7.07
C VAL A 42 2.04 8.63 -6.51
N SER A 43 1.56 7.42 -6.79
CA SER A 43 2.19 6.18 -6.31
C SER A 43 3.58 5.97 -6.91
N VAL A 44 3.78 6.26 -8.20
CA VAL A 44 5.08 6.20 -8.86
C VAL A 44 6.05 7.20 -8.25
N LEU A 45 5.62 8.42 -7.96
CA LEU A 45 6.46 9.43 -7.30
C LEU A 45 6.81 9.02 -5.86
N ALA A 46 5.86 8.50 -5.10
CA ALA A 46 6.07 8.04 -3.73
C ALA A 46 7.08 6.88 -3.69
N VAL A 47 6.90 5.87 -4.56
CA VAL A 47 7.81 4.73 -4.67
C VAL A 47 9.17 5.17 -5.19
N GLY A 48 9.21 6.05 -6.20
CA GLY A 48 10.44 6.63 -6.73
C GLY A 48 11.24 7.34 -5.63
N GLY A 49 10.58 8.20 -4.85
CA GLY A 49 11.19 8.87 -3.70
C GLY A 49 11.70 7.90 -2.63
N ALA A 50 10.93 6.85 -2.32
CA ALA A 50 11.35 5.81 -1.38
C ALA A 50 12.59 5.04 -1.89
N ILE A 51 12.63 4.68 -3.18
CA ILE A 51 13.78 4.03 -3.81
C ILE A 51 15.01 4.94 -3.77
N THR A 52 14.87 6.22 -4.11
CA THR A 52 15.98 7.18 -4.07
C THR A 52 16.50 7.35 -2.64
N GLY A 53 15.62 7.47 -1.65
CA GLY A 53 16.00 7.52 -0.24
C GLY A 53 16.78 6.28 0.19
N TYR A 54 16.29 5.09 -0.18
CA TYR A 54 16.97 3.84 0.17
C TYR A 54 18.30 3.63 -0.57
N PHE A 55 18.39 4.12 -1.81
CA PHE A 55 19.63 4.08 -2.58
C PHE A 55 20.75 4.87 -1.88
N ALA A 56 20.43 6.02 -1.28
CA ALA A 56 21.38 6.81 -0.50
C ALA A 56 21.92 6.06 0.74
N PHE A 57 21.09 5.25 1.39
CA PHE A 57 21.47 4.44 2.57
C PHE A 57 21.79 2.97 2.24
N SER A 58 21.99 2.65 0.97
CA SER A 58 22.10 1.27 0.46
C SER A 58 23.18 0.42 1.14
N LYS A 59 24.34 1.02 1.49
CA LYS A 59 25.42 0.31 2.18
C LYS A 59 24.97 -0.27 3.53
N ASN A 60 24.23 0.50 4.32
CA ASN A 60 23.74 0.06 5.63
C ASN A 60 22.67 -1.02 5.49
N LEU A 61 21.81 -0.90 4.47
CA LEU A 61 20.79 -1.90 4.19
C LEU A 61 21.38 -3.27 3.82
N ILE A 62 22.39 -3.28 2.96
CA ILE A 62 23.04 -4.53 2.52
C ILE A 62 23.69 -5.22 3.72
N VAL A 63 24.40 -4.46 4.56
CA VAL A 63 25.01 -5.02 5.79
C VAL A 63 23.96 -5.61 6.73
N PHE A 64 22.81 -4.95 6.87
CA PHE A 64 21.69 -5.46 7.65
C PHE A 64 21.14 -6.77 7.06
N LEU A 65 20.88 -6.82 5.76
CA LEU A 65 20.37 -8.02 5.07
C LEU A 65 21.36 -9.20 5.10
N GLU A 66 22.67 -8.93 5.12
CA GLU A 66 23.71 -9.97 5.20
C GLU A 66 23.91 -10.54 6.61
N ALA A 67 23.44 -9.85 7.66
CA ALA A 67 23.66 -10.26 9.05
C ALA A 67 23.24 -11.73 9.35
N PRO A 68 22.05 -12.22 8.97
CA PRO A 68 21.65 -13.61 9.22
C PRO A 68 22.45 -14.64 8.41
N VAL A 69 23.11 -14.25 7.33
CA VAL A 69 23.92 -15.14 6.50
C VAL A 69 25.33 -15.28 7.05
N LYS A 70 25.91 -14.17 7.54
CA LYS A 70 27.26 -14.18 8.15
C LYS A 70 27.33 -15.06 9.40
N THR A 71 26.27 -15.14 10.18
CA THR A 71 26.21 -16.01 11.37
C THR A 71 26.22 -17.50 11.03
N GLN A 72 25.80 -17.87 9.81
CA GLN A 72 25.86 -19.24 9.29
C GLN A 72 27.21 -19.57 8.62
N GLY A 73 28.20 -18.67 8.66
CA GLY A 73 29.56 -18.90 8.14
C GLY A 73 29.69 -18.81 6.61
N VAL A 74 28.61 -18.49 5.88
CA VAL A 74 28.64 -18.31 4.43
C VAL A 74 29.18 -16.93 4.10
N ARG A 75 30.34 -16.86 3.45
CA ARG A 75 30.94 -15.61 2.98
C ARG A 75 30.52 -15.37 1.53
N PHE A 76 29.86 -14.24 1.27
CA PHE A 76 29.55 -13.84 -0.10
C PHE A 76 30.85 -13.59 -0.86
N LEU A 77 31.01 -14.29 -1.99
CA LEU A 77 32.11 -14.07 -2.91
C LEU A 77 31.61 -13.13 -4.01
N ASP A 78 32.14 -11.92 -4.05
CA ASP A 78 31.81 -10.97 -5.10
C ASP A 78 32.58 -11.33 -6.37
N LEU A 79 31.89 -12.03 -7.28
CA LEU A 79 32.48 -12.54 -8.53
C LEU A 79 32.90 -11.44 -9.52
N ALA A 80 32.48 -10.18 -9.35
CA ALA A 80 32.89 -9.05 -10.20
C ALA A 80 32.52 -7.67 -9.58
N PRO A 81 33.30 -6.59 -9.82
CA PRO A 81 32.97 -5.25 -9.34
C PRO A 81 31.61 -4.72 -9.85
N GLY A 82 31.24 -5.10 -11.07
CA GLY A 82 29.95 -4.71 -11.66
C GLY A 82 28.75 -5.39 -11.01
N LYS A 83 28.90 -6.61 -10.47
CA LYS A 83 27.78 -7.32 -9.82
C LYS A 83 27.30 -6.59 -8.57
N PHE A 84 28.22 -6.01 -7.79
CA PHE A 84 27.87 -5.28 -6.57
C PHE A 84 26.95 -4.08 -6.85
N PHE A 85 27.21 -3.33 -7.93
CA PHE A 85 26.35 -2.21 -8.34
C PHE A 85 24.94 -2.67 -8.71
N PHE A 86 24.81 -3.70 -9.55
CA PHE A 86 23.50 -4.24 -9.93
C PHE A 86 22.75 -4.87 -8.77
N THR A 87 23.44 -5.54 -7.84
CA THR A 87 22.82 -6.07 -6.61
C THR A 87 22.31 -4.93 -5.75
N THR A 88 23.11 -3.88 -5.55
CA THR A 88 22.71 -2.70 -4.79
C THR A 88 21.44 -2.06 -5.36
N LEU A 89 21.39 -1.87 -6.68
CA LEU A 89 20.24 -1.29 -7.37
C LEU A 89 18.97 -2.16 -7.17
N LYS A 90 19.09 -3.48 -7.34
CA LYS A 90 17.98 -4.42 -7.11
C LYS A 90 17.48 -4.37 -5.68
N VAL A 91 18.39 -4.43 -4.72
CA VAL A 91 18.07 -4.39 -3.28
C VAL A 91 17.40 -3.09 -2.90
N SER A 92 17.93 -1.93 -3.33
CA SER A 92 17.28 -0.64 -3.08
C SER A 92 15.91 -0.53 -3.75
N GLY A 93 15.74 -1.12 -4.94
CA GLY A 93 14.46 -1.16 -5.63
C GLY A 93 13.41 -1.96 -4.86
N TYR A 94 13.76 -3.18 -4.43
CA TYR A 94 12.86 -4.00 -3.63
C TYR A 94 12.56 -3.35 -2.28
N CYS A 95 13.55 -2.86 -1.55
CA CYS A 95 13.33 -2.23 -0.24
C CYS A 95 12.53 -0.92 -0.35
N GLY A 96 12.78 -0.11 -1.38
CA GLY A 96 11.97 1.08 -1.66
C GLY A 96 10.52 0.74 -1.96
N LEU A 97 10.27 -0.35 -2.73
CA LEU A 97 8.92 -0.84 -3.00
C LEU A 97 8.25 -1.38 -1.74
N LEU A 98 8.96 -2.14 -0.90
CA LEU A 98 8.46 -2.65 0.37
C LEU A 98 8.08 -1.52 1.33
N LEU A 99 8.89 -0.45 1.40
CA LEU A 99 8.58 0.73 2.21
C LEU A 99 7.41 1.55 1.63
N GLY A 100 7.33 1.62 0.30
CA GLY A 100 6.23 2.27 -0.41
C GLY A 100 4.93 1.47 -0.40
N SER A 101 4.95 0.19 -0.01
CA SER A 101 3.79 -0.70 -0.08
C SER A 101 2.54 -0.19 0.68
N PRO A 102 2.64 0.45 1.86
CA PRO A 102 1.45 1.00 2.54
C PRO A 102 0.77 2.09 1.72
N LEU A 103 1.58 2.92 1.04
CA LEU A 103 1.07 3.98 0.17
C LEU A 103 0.46 3.38 -1.10
N ILE A 104 1.10 2.38 -1.71
CA ILE A 104 0.53 1.66 -2.85
C ILE A 104 -0.81 1.02 -2.47
N LEU A 105 -0.88 0.35 -1.32
CA LEU A 105 -2.11 -0.26 -0.81
C LEU A 105 -3.20 0.79 -0.57
N TYR A 106 -2.85 1.94 0.00
CA TYR A 106 -3.77 3.06 0.17
C TYR A 106 -4.31 3.54 -1.18
N GLU A 107 -3.45 3.77 -2.18
CA GLU A 107 -3.87 4.25 -3.50
C GLU A 107 -4.75 3.23 -4.23
N ILE A 108 -4.45 1.94 -4.14
CA ILE A 108 -5.26 0.86 -4.72
C ILE A 108 -6.66 0.85 -4.09
N ILE A 109 -6.73 0.86 -2.76
CA ILE A 109 -8.01 0.82 -2.04
C ILE A 109 -8.81 2.10 -2.29
N ALA A 110 -8.14 3.25 -2.33
CA ALA A 110 -8.76 4.53 -2.60
C ALA A 110 -9.23 4.68 -4.04
N PHE A 111 -8.60 4.00 -5.02
CA PHE A 111 -9.09 3.90 -6.39
C PHE A 111 -10.36 3.04 -6.50
N VAL A 112 -10.47 1.95 -5.74
CA VAL A 112 -11.66 1.07 -5.75
C VAL A 112 -12.87 1.73 -5.07
N HIS A 113 -12.63 2.54 -4.03
CA HIS A 113 -13.65 3.19 -3.21
C HIS A 113 -14.70 4.05 -3.96
N PRO A 114 -14.35 4.97 -4.87
CA PRO A 114 -15.30 5.86 -5.55
C PRO A 114 -16.37 5.14 -6.37
N GLY A 115 -16.15 3.88 -6.78
CA GLY A 115 -17.09 3.14 -7.62
C GLY A 115 -18.05 2.19 -6.89
N LEU A 116 -17.88 1.94 -5.58
CA LEU A 116 -18.53 0.80 -4.91
C LEU A 116 -19.06 1.06 -3.50
N LEU A 117 -18.62 2.11 -2.79
CA LEU A 117 -18.84 2.24 -1.35
C LEU A 117 -19.50 3.57 -0.99
N THR A 118 -20.58 3.49 -0.21
CA THR A 118 -21.30 4.68 0.28
C THR A 118 -20.43 5.47 1.27
N ARG A 119 -20.74 6.78 1.46
CA ARG A 119 -19.98 7.68 2.35
C ARG A 119 -19.79 7.14 3.78
N ALA A 120 -20.69 6.27 4.27
CA ALA A 120 -20.60 5.60 5.57
C ALA A 120 -19.47 4.55 5.61
N GLU A 121 -19.26 3.83 4.50
CA GLU A 121 -18.23 2.80 4.37
C GLU A 121 -16.82 3.39 4.21
N ARG A 122 -16.73 4.65 3.78
CA ARG A 122 -15.47 5.42 3.71
C ARG A 122 -14.75 5.52 5.06
N ARG A 123 -15.48 5.42 6.17
CA ARG A 123 -14.91 5.42 7.53
C ARG A 123 -14.12 4.14 7.84
N PHE A 124 -14.45 3.01 7.20
CA PHE A 124 -13.74 1.74 7.38
C PHE A 124 -12.43 1.67 6.59
N LEU A 125 -12.21 2.59 5.64
CA LEU A 125 -10.98 2.63 4.84
C LEU A 125 -9.72 2.83 5.68
N GLY A 126 -9.77 3.76 6.64
CA GLY A 126 -8.64 4.06 7.52
C GLY A 126 -8.19 2.82 8.33
N PRO A 127 -9.10 2.17 9.08
CA PRO A 127 -8.80 0.93 9.79
C PRO A 127 -8.28 -0.19 8.90
N ILE A 128 -8.84 -0.36 7.69
CA ILE A 128 -8.42 -1.41 6.76
C ILE A 128 -6.99 -1.15 6.25
N VAL A 129 -6.70 0.06 5.80
CA VAL A 129 -5.37 0.44 5.31
C VAL A 129 -4.34 0.35 6.44
N PHE A 130 -4.70 0.79 7.64
CA PHE A 130 -3.84 0.67 8.81
C PHE A 130 -3.57 -0.79 9.17
N GLY A 131 -4.63 -1.61 9.20
CA GLY A 131 -4.52 -3.05 9.47
C GLY A 131 -3.69 -3.79 8.43
N SER A 132 -3.90 -3.53 7.14
CA SER A 132 -3.13 -4.16 6.05
C SER A 132 -1.66 -3.72 6.07
N SER A 133 -1.39 -2.45 6.36
CA SER A 133 -0.02 -1.93 6.51
C SER A 133 0.70 -2.59 7.69
N LEU A 134 0.02 -2.71 8.84
CA LEU A 134 0.57 -3.38 10.02
C LEU A 134 0.88 -4.84 9.73
N LEU A 135 -0.05 -5.54 9.08
CA LEU A 135 0.11 -6.95 8.72
C LEU A 135 1.23 -7.15 7.70
N PHE A 136 1.40 -6.22 6.76
CA PHE A 136 2.50 -6.25 5.80
C PHE A 136 3.86 -6.13 6.49
N TYR A 137 4.02 -5.16 7.40
CA TYR A 137 5.26 -5.02 8.16
C TYR A 137 5.50 -6.18 9.13
N ALA A 138 4.44 -6.74 9.73
CA ALA A 138 4.54 -7.96 10.52
C ALA A 138 5.01 -9.15 9.66
N GLY A 139 4.50 -9.27 8.43
CA GLY A 139 4.97 -10.27 7.46
C GLY A 139 6.43 -10.08 7.05
N LEU A 140 6.87 -8.83 6.87
CA LEU A 140 8.28 -8.51 6.60
C LEU A 140 9.19 -8.92 7.76
N ALA A 141 8.80 -8.58 8.99
CA ALA A 141 9.47 -9.00 10.21
C ALA A 141 9.56 -10.52 10.32
N PHE A 142 8.44 -11.23 10.09
CA PHE A 142 8.39 -12.69 10.11
C PHE A 142 9.31 -13.31 9.05
N SER A 143 9.32 -12.78 7.83
CA SER A 143 10.18 -13.24 6.76
C SER A 143 11.67 -13.12 7.12
N TYR A 144 12.07 -11.98 7.71
CA TYR A 144 13.45 -11.76 8.12
C TYR A 144 13.88 -12.65 9.30
N TRP A 145 13.06 -12.75 10.35
CA TRP A 145 13.46 -13.45 11.58
C TRP A 145 13.21 -14.95 11.57
N VAL A 146 12.21 -15.44 10.83
CA VAL A 146 11.83 -16.86 10.87
C VAL A 146 12.15 -17.53 9.54
N LEU A 147 11.66 -16.97 8.43
CA LEU A 147 11.78 -17.62 7.12
C LEU A 147 13.22 -17.64 6.61
N THR A 148 13.97 -16.55 6.76
CA THR A 148 15.37 -16.43 6.31
C THR A 148 16.29 -17.45 7.00
N PRO A 149 16.35 -17.56 8.35
CA PRO A 149 17.20 -18.57 8.99
C PRO A 149 16.72 -20.01 8.74
N ALA A 150 15.41 -20.24 8.63
CA ALA A 150 14.88 -21.57 8.29
C ALA A 150 15.32 -22.00 6.88
N ALA A 151 15.22 -21.09 5.90
CA ALA A 151 15.69 -21.34 4.54
C ALA A 151 17.21 -21.57 4.49
N LEU A 152 17.99 -20.76 5.20
CA LEU A 152 19.44 -20.94 5.28
C LEU A 152 19.81 -22.30 5.88
N ASN A 153 19.16 -22.72 6.96
CA ASN A 153 19.40 -24.05 7.54
C ASN A 153 19.06 -25.17 6.55
N PHE A 154 17.95 -25.06 5.81
CA PHE A 154 17.55 -26.06 4.81
C PHE A 154 18.49 -26.15 3.59
N PHE A 155 19.07 -25.03 3.15
CA PHE A 155 19.93 -24.99 1.96
C PHE A 155 21.43 -25.17 2.27
N VAL A 156 21.87 -24.84 3.48
CA VAL A 156 23.28 -24.89 3.88
C VAL A 156 23.65 -26.18 4.62
N ASN A 157 22.74 -26.74 5.42
CA ASN A 157 22.93 -28.04 6.08
C ASN A 157 22.24 -29.18 5.32
#